data_AF-A0A379WTH5-F1
#
_entry.id   AF-A0A379WTH5-F1
#
_cell.length_a   1.000
_cell.length_b   1.000
_cell.length_c   1.000
_cell.angle_alpha   90.00
_cell.angle_beta   90.00
_cell.angle_gamma   90.00
#
_symmetry.space_group_name_H-M   'P 1'
#
loop_
_entity.id
_entity.type
_entity.pdbx_description
1 polymer ?
#
loop_
_entity_poly.entity_id
_entity_poly.type
_entity_poly.pdbx_seq_one_letter_code
_entity_poly.pdbx_strand_id
1 'polypeptide(L)' 'MTLRTACAMDAIRAIAKDVPEAIVGAGTVLNPQQLAEVTEAGAQFAISPGLTEPLLKARRQALSIDSRY' A
#
# COMPACT_ATOMS: atom_id res chain seq x y z
N MET A 1 -6.52 1.72 -4.72
CA MET A 1 -7.19 2.86 -4.06
C MET A 1 -6.18 3.99 -3.86
N THR A 2 -6.55 5.26 -4.01
CA THR A 2 -5.64 6.40 -3.73
C THR A 2 -5.94 7.04 -2.39
N LEU A 3 -4.93 7.32 -1.56
CA LEU A 3 -5.10 7.91 -0.21
C LEU A 3 -5.64 9.35 -0.18
N ARG A 4 -5.84 9.98 -1.34
CA ARG A 4 -6.58 11.26 -1.45
C ARG A 4 -8.10 11.08 -1.40
N THR A 5 -8.59 9.83 -1.41
CA THR A 5 -10.01 9.51 -1.28
C THR A 5 -10.30 9.19 0.18
N ALA A 6 -11.27 9.88 0.80
CA ALA A 6 -11.55 9.76 2.24
C ALA A 6 -11.83 8.32 2.70
N CYS A 7 -12.50 7.52 1.86
CA CYS A 7 -12.81 6.12 2.15
C CYS A 7 -11.75 5.11 1.69
N ALA A 8 -10.56 5.56 1.24
CA ALA A 8 -9.56 4.67 0.64
C ALA A 8 -9.13 3.53 1.58
N MET A 9 -8.95 3.82 2.87
CA MET A 9 -8.55 2.81 3.86
C MET A 9 -9.64 1.77 4.09
N ASP A 10 -10.89 2.21 4.23
CA ASP A 10 -12.02 1.30 4.46
C ASP A 10 -12.31 0.46 3.21
N ALA A 11 -12.13 1.03 2.02
CA ALA A 11 -12.22 0.28 0.78
C ALA A 11 -11.12 -0.78 0.66
N ILE A 12 -9.87 -0.46 1.04
CA ILE A 12 -8.78 -1.45 1.05
C ILE A 12 -9.13 -2.62 1.99
N ARG A 13 -9.59 -2.32 3.21
CA ARG A 13 -9.99 -3.35 4.19
C ARG A 13 -11.15 -4.21 3.70
N ALA A 14 -12.18 -3.59 3.13
CA ALA A 14 -13.35 -4.30 2.62
C ALA A 14 -12.97 -5.24 1.47
N ILE A 15 -12.17 -4.76 0.50
CA ILE A 15 -11.75 -5.60 -0.63
C ILE A 15 -10.84 -6.72 -0.15
N ALA A 16 -9.88 -6.44 0.73
CA ALA A 16 -8.98 -7.46 1.28
C ALA A 16 -9.72 -8.56 2.06
N LYS A 17 -10.84 -8.22 2.71
CA LYS A 17 -11.67 -9.15 3.47
C LYS A 17 -12.63 -9.94 2.58
N ASP A 18 -13.34 -9.25 1.70
CA ASP A 18 -14.50 -9.81 0.98
C ASP A 18 -14.10 -10.43 -0.38
N VAL A 19 -12.93 -10.08 -0.90
CA VAL A 19 -12.41 -10.58 -2.19
C VAL A 19 -10.92 -10.93 -2.04
N PRO A 20 -10.56 -12.02 -1.33
CA PRO A 20 -9.18 -12.37 -1.02
C PRO A 20 -8.31 -12.68 -2.26
N GLU A 21 -8.93 -13.02 -3.39
CA GLU A 21 -8.24 -13.21 -4.68
C GLU A 21 -7.87 -11.88 -5.38
N ALA A 22 -8.43 -10.76 -4.93
CA ALA A 22 -8.14 -9.46 -5.51
C ALA A 22 -6.78 -8.93 -5.05
N ILE A 23 -5.97 -8.46 -5.99
CA ILE A 23 -4.74 -7.72 -5.68
C ILE A 23 -5.11 -6.26 -5.42
N VAL A 24 -5.04 -5.86 -4.14
CA VAL A 24 -5.36 -4.49 -3.72
C VAL A 24 -4.09 -3.66 -3.62
N GLY A 25 -4.05 -2.51 -4.30
CA GLY A 25 -2.95 -1.56 -4.21
C GLY A 25 -3.35 -0.22 -3.58
N ALA A 26 -2.41 0.43 -2.90
CA ALA A 26 -2.56 1.79 -2.40
C ALA A 26 -1.73 2.78 -3.22
N GLY A 27 -2.30 3.93 -3.59
CA GLY A 27 -1.63 4.98 -4.34
C GLY A 27 -1.59 6.29 -3.57
N THR A 28 -0.61 7.15 -3.84
CA THR A 28 -0.35 8.38 -3.06
C THR A 28 0.08 8.09 -1.62
N VAL A 29 0.96 7.11 -1.44
CA VAL A 29 1.61 6.84 -0.15
C VAL A 29 2.80 7.79 0.00
N LEU A 30 2.70 8.76 0.90
CA LEU A 30 3.65 9.89 1.01
C LEU A 30 4.72 9.68 2.08
N ASN A 31 4.48 8.80 3.05
CA ASN A 31 5.39 8.58 4.17
C ASN A 31 5.36 7.11 4.68
N PRO A 32 6.33 6.70 5.50
CA PRO A 32 6.40 5.33 6.02
C PRO A 32 5.20 4.91 6.87
N GLN A 33 4.56 5.85 7.57
CA GLN A 33 3.41 5.55 8.42
C GLN A 33 2.19 5.18 7.57
N GLN A 34 1.93 5.92 6.49
CA GLN A 34 0.91 5.57 5.51
C GLN A 34 1.19 4.22 4.83
N LEU A 35 2.47 3.89 4.59
CA LEU A 35 2.85 2.58 4.07
C LEU A 35 2.49 1.46 5.04
N ALA A 36 2.77 1.64 6.34
CA ALA A 36 2.40 0.67 7.37
C ALA A 36 0.88 0.50 7.46
N GLU A 37 0.14 1.60 7.50
CA GLU A 37 -1.32 1.60 7.59
C GLU A 37 -1.97 0.85 6.41
N VAL A 38 -1.52 1.09 5.18
CA VAL A 38 -2.10 0.42 4.00
C VAL A 38 -1.72 -1.06 3.94
N THR A 39 -0.52 -1.43 4.38
CA THR A 39 -0.11 -2.83 4.49
C THR A 39 -0.95 -3.56 5.52
N GLU A 40 -1.17 -2.97 6.70
CA GLU A 40 -2.08 -3.53 7.73
C GLU A 40 -3.52 -3.64 7.24
N ALA A 41 -3.97 -2.71 6.39
CA ALA A 41 -5.28 -2.76 5.77
C ALA A 41 -5.43 -3.85 4.69
N GLY A 42 -4.33 -4.49 4.26
CA GLY A 42 -4.33 -5.55 3.27
C GLY A 42 -3.90 -5.12 1.86
N ALA A 43 -3.30 -3.93 1.69
CA ALA A 43 -2.70 -3.56 0.43
C ALA A 43 -1.43 -4.40 0.16
N GLN A 44 -1.35 -4.95 -1.05
CA GLN A 44 -0.25 -5.81 -1.51
C GLN A 44 0.86 -5.02 -2.21
N PHE A 45 0.55 -3.82 -2.72
CA PHE A 45 1.54 -2.92 -3.29
C PHE A 45 1.17 -1.46 -3.05
N ALA A 46 2.18 -0.59 -3.05
CA ALA A 46 2.04 0.83 -2.79
C ALA A 46 2.74 1.68 -3.87
N ILE A 47 2.11 2.78 -4.29
CA ILE A 47 2.63 3.75 -5.26
C ILE A 47 2.73 5.12 -4.59
N SER A 48 3.91 5.75 -4.68
CA SER A 48 4.16 7.11 -4.21
C SER A 48 4.45 8.07 -5.37
N PRO A 49 3.76 9.23 -5.45
CA PRO A 49 4.14 10.32 -6.35
C PRO A 49 5.38 11.02 -5.77
N GLY A 50 6.53 10.75 -6.36
CA GLY A 50 7.82 11.24 -5.86
C GLY A 50 8.42 10.23 -4.90
N LEU A 51 9.14 9.25 -5.45
CA LEU A 51 9.87 8.24 -4.70
C LEU A 51 11.00 8.91 -3.91
N THR A 52 10.73 9.38 -2.70
CA THR A 52 11.73 9.98 -1.81
C THR A 52 12.56 8.88 -1.13
N GLU A 53 13.85 9.15 -0.85
CA GLU A 53 14.75 8.19 -0.19
C GLU A 53 14.22 7.55 1.11
N PRO A 54 13.43 8.25 1.96
CA PRO A 54 12.80 7.64 3.13
C PRO A 54 11.81 6.53 2.78
N LEU A 55 11.02 6.67 1.70
CA LEU A 55 10.07 5.64 1.25
C LEU A 55 10.78 4.42 0.68
N LEU A 56 11.92 4.62 -0.02
CA LEU A 56 12.77 3.52 -0.50
C LEU A 56 13.34 2.67 0.64
N LYS A 57 13.67 3.29 1.78
CA LYS A 57 14.15 2.57 2.97
C LYS A 57 13.03 1.75 3.63
N ALA A 58 11.81 2.30 3.73
CA ALA A 58 10.65 1.62 4.30
C ALA A 58 10.23 0.39 3.49
N ARG A 59 10.38 0.40 2.15
CA ARG A 59 10.11 -0.75 1.28
C ARG A 59 10.83 -2.03 1.71
N ARG A 60 12.09 -1.93 2.13
CA ARG A 60 12.90 -3.11 2.51
C ARG A 60 12.42 -3.80 3.79
N GLN A 61 11.57 -3.16 4.59
CA GLN A 61 11.06 -3.73 5.84
C GLN A 61 9.61 -4.19 5.76
N ALA A 62 8.83 -3.74 4.77
CA ALA A 62 7.38 -3.91 4.77
C ALA A 62 6.83 -4.90 3.72
N LEU A 63 7.54 -5.17 2.61
CA LEU A 63 7.00 -5.99 1.52
C LEU A 63 8.10 -6.85 0.87
N SER A 64 8.03 -8.16 1.09
CA SER A 64 8.76 -9.16 0.30
C SER A 64 8.10 -9.29 -1.06
N ILE A 65 8.50 -8.45 -2.02
CA ILE A 65 8.20 -8.68 -3.43
C ILE A 65 9.26 -9.65 -3.95
N ASP A 66 8.86 -10.89 -4.22
CA ASP A 66 9.69 -11.83 -5.00
C ASP A 66 9.99 -11.17 -6.35
N SER A 67 11.27 -10.89 -6.58
CA SER A 67 11.78 -10.26 -7.79
C SER A 67 11.76 -11.26 -8.93
N ARG A 68 10.59 -11.43 -9.55
CA ARG A 68 10.50 -11.85 -10.95
C ARG A 68 9.97 -10.67 -11.76
N TYR A 69 10.87 -10.16 -12.60
CA TYR A 69 10.83 -8.96 -13.46
C TYR A 69 11.32 -7.66 -12.81
#